data_AF-A0A661N4R3-F1
#
_entry.id   AF-A0A661N4R3-F1
#
_cell.length_a   1.000
_cell.length_b   1.000
_cell.length_c   1.000
_cell.angle_alpha   90.00
_cell.angle_beta   90.00
_cell.angle_gamma   90.00
#
_symmetry.space_group_name_H-M   'P 1'
#
loop_
_entity.id
_entity.type
_entity.pdbx_description
1 polymer ?
#
loop_
_entity_poly.entity_id
_entity_poly.type
_entity_poly.pdbx_seq_one_letter_code
_entity_poly.pdbx_strand_id
1 'polypeptide(L)' 'MIPRYSPAEFQALWSQKRKYEAWFDVEIAACHAMENAGVVPGGTADQVAGFREKLDPDA' A
#
# COMPACT_ATOMS: atom_id res chain seq x y z
N MET A 1 1.50 15.91 -11.31
CA MET A 1 2.12 15.76 -12.64
C MET A 1 1.43 16.70 -13.62
N ILE A 2 2.17 17.39 -14.52
CA ILE A 2 1.55 18.30 -15.51
C ILE A 2 1.07 17.46 -16.70
N PRO A 3 -0.25 17.39 -16.99
CA PRO A 3 -0.81 16.43 -17.96
C PRO A 3 -0.17 16.54 -19.35
N ARG A 4 0.10 17.76 -19.81
CA ARG A 4 0.70 18.03 -21.13
C ARG A 4 2.08 17.41 -21.33
N TYR A 5 2.87 17.24 -20.27
CA TYR A 5 4.27 16.81 -20.33
C TYR A 5 4.53 15.46 -19.67
N SER A 6 3.49 14.82 -19.12
CA SER A 6 3.64 13.60 -18.33
C SER A 6 3.01 12.44 -19.09
N PRO A 7 3.79 11.44 -19.54
CA PRO A 7 3.24 10.21 -20.10
C PRO A 7 2.29 9.54 -19.10
N ALA A 8 1.28 8.83 -19.62
CA ALA A 8 0.26 8.17 -18.79
C ALA A 8 0.87 7.23 -17.75
N GLU A 9 1.92 6.50 -18.10
CA GLU A 9 2.64 5.60 -17.19
C GLU A 9 3.24 6.34 -15.98
N PHE A 10 3.84 7.51 -16.21
CA PHE A 10 4.37 8.35 -15.13
C PHE A 10 3.24 8.93 -14.27
N GLN A 11 2.13 9.34 -14.88
CA GLN A 11 0.97 9.80 -14.11
C GLN A 11 0.41 8.69 -13.20
N ALA A 12 0.35 7.45 -13.71
CA ALA A 12 -0.09 6.29 -12.94
C ALA A 12 0.90 5.93 -11.82
N LEU A 13 2.21 5.91 -12.12
CA LEU A 13 3.27 5.62 -11.16
C LEU A 13 3.29 6.61 -9.99
N TRP A 14 3.11 7.90 -10.28
CA TRP A 14 3.10 8.98 -9.30
C TRP A 14 1.69 9.35 -8.81
N SER A 15 0.70 8.49 -9.04
CA SER A 15 -0.66 8.70 -8.57
C SER A 15 -0.77 8.55 -7.05
N GLN A 16 -1.78 9.20 -6.46
CA GLN A 16 -2.06 9.08 -5.02
C GLN A 16 -2.43 7.65 -4.64
N LYS A 17 -3.14 6.93 -5.53
CA LYS A 17 -3.41 5.49 -5.39
C LYS A 17 -2.12 4.69 -5.26
N ARG A 18 -1.17 4.87 -6.20
CA ARG A 18 0.08 4.10 -6.21
C ARG A 18 0.94 4.39 -4.98
N LYS A 19 0.93 5.63 -4.49
CA LYS A 19 1.57 6.01 -3.23
C LYS A 19 0.97 5.26 -2.03
N TYR A 20 -0.35 5.19 -1.92
CA TYR A 20 -1.02 4.49 -0.81
C TYR A 20 -0.84 2.98 -0.88
N GLU A 21 -0.88 2.39 -2.08
CA GLU A 21 -0.51 1.00 -2.28
C GLU A 21 0.91 0.70 -1.79
N ALA A 22 1.89 1.54 -2.17
CA ALA A 22 3.28 1.35 -1.76
C ALA A 22 3.46 1.48 -0.23
N TRP A 23 2.77 2.43 0.40
CA TRP A 23 2.77 2.55 1.86
C TRP A 23 2.14 1.33 2.53
N PHE A 24 0.99 0.88 2.03
CA PHE A 24 0.32 -0.32 2.53
C PHE A 24 1.21 -1.56 2.42
N ASP A 25 1.93 -1.72 1.30
CA ASP A 25 2.87 -2.83 1.09
C ASP A 25 4.00 -2.81 2.15
N VAL A 26 4.49 -1.63 2.53
CA VAL A 26 5.48 -1.46 3.61
C VAL A 26 4.88 -1.80 4.98
N GLU A 27 3.66 -1.34 5.26
CA GLU A 27 2.99 -1.60 6.54
C GLU A 27 2.67 -3.09 6.72
N ILE A 28 2.26 -3.80 5.67
CA ILE A 28 2.07 -5.26 5.72
C ILE A 28 3.40 -5.97 6.01
N ALA A 29 4.49 -5.56 5.36
CA ALA A 29 5.81 -6.13 5.65
C ALA A 29 6.26 -5.86 7.09
N ALA A 30 6.00 -4.65 7.61
CA ALA A 30 6.25 -4.32 9.01
C ALA A 30 5.38 -5.17 9.95
N CYS A 31 4.10 -5.39 9.61
CA CYS A 31 3.19 -6.23 10.38
C CYS A 31 3.70 -7.68 10.46
N HIS A 32 4.15 -8.27 9.35
CA HIS A 32 4.79 -9.59 9.37
C HIS A 32 6.03 -9.64 10.28
N ALA A 33 6.86 -8.58 10.29
CA ALA A 33 7.98 -8.52 11.21
C ALA A 33 7.54 -8.43 12.69
N MET A 34 6.45 -7.71 12.96
CA MET A 34 5.85 -7.60 14.30
C MET A 34 5.24 -8.92 14.77
N GLU A 35 4.65 -9.71 13.87
CA GLU A 35 4.19 -11.07 14.17
C GLU A 35 5.35 -11.98 14.57
N ASN A 36 6.44 -11.96 13.79
CA ASN A 36 7.66 -12.72 14.10
C ASN A 36 8.29 -12.29 15.43
N ALA A 37 8.16 -11.01 15.80
CA ALA A 37 8.61 -10.47 17.08
C ALA A 37 7.62 -10.72 18.24
N GLY A 38 6.44 -11.30 17.98
CA GLY A 38 5.41 -11.57 19.00
C GLY A 38 4.70 -10.32 19.54
N VAL A 39 4.82 -9.17 18.86
CA VAL A 39 4.13 -7.92 19.23
C VAL A 39 2.66 -7.95 18.77
N VAL A 40 2.39 -8.66 17.69
CA VAL A 40 1.06 -8.81 17.07
C VAL A 40 0.75 -10.29 16.92
N PRO A 41 -0.52 -10.73 17.05
CA PRO A 41 -0.89 -12.13 16.77
C PRO A 41 -0.53 -12.55 15.35
N GLY A 42 0.04 -13.75 15.19
CA GLY A 42 0.37 -14.28 13.88
C GLY A 42 -0.86 -14.42 12.97
N GLY A 43 -0.69 -14.09 11.69
CA GLY A 43 -1.76 -14.12 10.69
C GLY A 43 -2.64 -12.86 10.65
N THR A 44 -2.32 -11.83 11.43
CA THR A 44 -2.96 -10.52 11.34
C THR A 44 -2.64 -9.84 10.00
N ALA A 45 -1.39 -9.86 9.57
CA ALA A 45 -0.93 -9.30 8.30
C ALA A 45 -1.69 -9.93 7.12
N ASP A 46 -1.83 -11.26 7.11
CA ASP A 46 -2.56 -11.99 6.06
C ASP A 46 -4.06 -11.63 6.03
N GLN A 47 -4.69 -11.48 7.20
CA GLN A 47 -6.09 -11.06 7.30
C GLN A 47 -6.30 -9.65 6.73
N VAL A 48 -5.35 -8.75 6.95
CA VAL A 48 -5.43 -7.36 6.50
C VAL A 48 -5.03 -7.20 5.04
N ALA A 49 -4.15 -8.06 4.50
CA ALA A 49 -3.60 -7.95 3.15
C ALA A 49 -4.67 -7.82 2.05
N GLY A 50 -5.82 -8.49 2.19
CA GLY A 50 -6.94 -8.40 1.25
C GLY A 50 -7.59 -7.01 1.16
N PHE A 51 -7.34 -6.13 2.12
CA PHE A 51 -7.83 -4.74 2.09
C PHE A 51 -7.14 -3.88 1.01
N ARG A 52 -5.98 -4.31 0.50
CA ARG A 52 -5.21 -3.59 -0.51
C ARG A 52 -6.05 -3.17 -1.73
N GLU A 53 -6.98 -4.02 -2.15
CA GLU A 53 -7.84 -3.77 -3.31
C GLU A 53 -8.87 -2.66 -3.08
N LYS A 54 -9.19 -2.38 -1.81
CA LYS A 54 -10.19 -1.41 -1.37
C LYS A 54 -9.56 -0.07 -0.98
N LEU A 55 -8.26 0.11 -1.20
CA LEU A 55 -7.57 1.37 -0.93
C LEU A 55 -8.13 2.47 -1.83
N ASP A 56 -8.78 3.44 -1.20
CA ASP A 56 -9.30 4.63 -1.84
C ASP A 56 -8.47 5.85 -1.40
N PRO A 57 -7.73 6.50 -2.31
CA PRO A 57 -6.97 7.69 -1.99
C PRO A 57 -7.83 8.93 -1.67
N ASP A 58 -9.08 8.94 -2.09
CA ASP A 58 -9.97 10.10 -2.05
C ASP A 58 -11.20 9.91 -1.12
N ALA A 59 -11.21 8.83 -0.33
CA ALA A 59 -12.27 8.49 0.63
C ALA A 59 -12.37 9.46 1.83
#